data_AF-A0A2W0H3R9-F1
#
_entry.id   AF-A0A2W0H3R9-F1
#
_cell.length_a   1.000
_cell.length_b   1.000
_cell.length_c   1.000
_cell.angle_alpha   90.00
_cell.angle_beta   90.00
_cell.angle_gamma   90.00
#
_symmetry.space_group_name_H-M   'P 1'
#
loop_
_entity.id
_entity.type
_entity.pdbx_description
1 polymer ?
#
loop_
_entity_poly.entity_id
_entity_poly.type
_entity_poly.pdbx_seq_one_letter_code
_entity_poly.pdbx_strand_id
1 'polypeptide(L)'
;MTVTTGIPAIVCAFTMLTALYLHVLLERIFTRDKPSLKILHLPNFTFSWLMYGLPYIVLRGFIGGAIFEEGWLFVLYHAFLVPLPILIPVYLITAPLFHRALKRYVAVEGSNVIYIKRKLY
;
A
#
# COMPACT_ATOMS: atom_id res chain seq x y z
N MET A 1 11.38 21.13 -4.84
CA MET A 1 11.23 19.98 -3.91
C MET A 1 9.96 19.16 -4.11
N THR A 2 8.96 19.59 -4.92
CA THR A 2 7.61 19.01 -4.90
C THR A 2 7.36 17.91 -5.93
N VAL A 3 7.94 18.00 -7.13
CA VAL A 3 7.61 17.05 -8.22
C VAL A 3 8.32 15.71 -8.06
N THR A 4 9.61 15.74 -7.70
CA THR A 4 10.47 14.55 -7.57
C THR A 4 10.10 13.64 -6.39
N THR A 5 9.34 14.15 -5.41
CA THR A 5 8.84 13.39 -4.26
C THR A 5 7.33 13.22 -4.30
N GLY A 6 6.60 14.23 -4.78
CA GLY A 6 5.14 14.22 -4.86
C GLY A 6 4.60 13.19 -5.85
N ILE A 7 5.17 13.10 -7.06
CA ILE A 7 4.73 12.10 -8.04
C ILE A 7 4.95 10.67 -7.51
N PRO A 8 6.15 10.29 -7.02
CA PRO A 8 6.36 8.98 -6.41
C PRO A 8 5.41 8.68 -5.24
N ALA A 9 5.15 9.66 -4.37
CA ALA A 9 4.22 9.50 -3.25
C ALA A 9 2.79 9.21 -3.73
N ILE A 10 2.30 9.93 -4.74
CA ILE A 10 0.98 9.70 -5.34
C ILE A 10 0.91 8.31 -5.96
N VAL A 11 1.90 7.93 -6.77
CA VAL A 11 1.97 6.60 -7.41
C VAL A 11 1.93 5.51 -6.34
N CYS A 12 2.78 5.62 -5.32
CA CYS A 12 2.80 4.69 -4.19
C CYS A 12 1.44 4.59 -3.48
N ALA A 13 0.77 5.72 -3.22
CA ALA A 13 -0.53 5.73 -2.55
C ALA A 13 -1.59 5.01 -3.39
N PHE A 14 -1.66 5.28 -4.70
CA PHE A 14 -2.57 4.57 -5.61
C PHE A 14 -2.26 3.08 -5.69
N THR A 15 -0.99 2.71 -5.79
CA THR A 15 -0.56 1.30 -5.78
C THR A 15 -0.98 0.61 -4.49
N MET A 16 -0.77 1.24 -3.33
CA MET A 16 -1.11 0.69 -2.03
C MET A 16 -2.62 0.43 -1.89
N LEU A 17 -3.44 1.40 -2.27
CA LEU A 17 -4.91 1.26 -2.25
C LEU A 17 -5.38 0.14 -3.20
N THR A 18 -4.79 0.08 -4.40
CA THR A 18 -5.13 -0.96 -5.39
C THR A 18 -4.72 -2.35 -4.91
N ALA A 19 -3.52 -2.49 -4.36
CA ALA A 19 -3.01 -3.74 -3.81
C ALA A 19 -3.85 -4.23 -2.63
N LEU A 20 -4.22 -3.33 -1.71
CA LEU A 20 -5.13 -3.64 -0.59
C LEU A 20 -6.53 -4.02 -1.09
N TYR A 21 -7.06 -3.33 -2.09
CA TYR A 21 -8.35 -3.68 -2.70
C TYR A 21 -8.33 -5.09 -3.29
N LEU A 22 -7.32 -5.41 -4.09
CA LEU A 22 -7.14 -6.75 -4.68
C LEU A 22 -6.96 -7.81 -3.59
N HIS A 23 -6.17 -7.53 -2.55
CA HIS A 23 -6.01 -8.43 -1.42
C HIS A 23 -7.38 -8.77 -0.79
N VAL A 24 -8.19 -7.76 -0.48
CA VAL A 24 -9.53 -8.00 0.10
C VAL A 24 -10.44 -8.78 -0.86
N LEU A 25 -10.35 -8.56 -2.18
CA LEU A 25 -11.10 -9.36 -3.15
C LEU A 25 -10.64 -10.82 -3.18
N LEU A 26 -9.33 -11.06 -3.15
CA LEU A 26 -8.76 -12.41 -3.10
C LEU A 26 -9.19 -13.13 -1.82
N GLU A 27 -9.13 -12.46 -0.66
CA GLU A 27 -9.63 -13.03 0.60
C GLU A 27 -11.11 -13.43 0.48
N ARG A 28 -11.95 -12.60 -0.14
CA ARG A 28 -13.37 -12.93 -0.34
C ARG A 28 -13.59 -14.15 -1.25
N ILE A 29 -12.76 -14.33 -2.28
CA ILE A 29 -12.91 -15.42 -3.26
C ILE A 29 -12.34 -16.72 -2.70
N PHE A 30 -11.13 -16.68 -2.15
CA PHE A 30 -10.38 -17.87 -1.74
C PHE A 30 -10.64 -18.30 -0.29
N THR A 31 -11.16 -17.40 0.54
CA THR A 31 -11.14 -17.57 1.99
C THR A 31 -12.51 -17.20 2.59
N ARG A 32 -13.56 -17.91 2.17
CA ARG A 32 -14.95 -17.67 2.62
C ARG A 32 -15.11 -17.69 4.15
N ASP A 33 -14.37 -18.57 4.85
CA ASP A 33 -14.54 -18.82 6.30
C ASP A 33 -13.22 -19.00 7.08
N LYS A 34 -12.06 -18.65 6.50
CA LYS A 34 -10.73 -18.92 7.06
C LYS A 34 -9.94 -17.65 7.42
N PRO A 35 -8.92 -17.73 8.28
CA PRO A 35 -8.15 -16.55 8.71
C PRO A 35 -7.56 -15.78 7.52
N SER A 36 -7.55 -14.44 7.65
CA SER A 36 -7.01 -13.48 6.68
C SER A 36 -5.68 -13.94 6.08
N LEU A 37 -5.46 -13.69 4.78
CA LEU A 37 -4.24 -14.05 4.06
C LEU A 37 -3.08 -13.11 4.45
N LYS A 38 -2.61 -13.22 5.70
CA LYS A 38 -1.59 -12.32 6.27
C LYS A 38 -0.31 -12.26 5.44
N ILE A 39 0.03 -13.35 4.75
CA ILE A 39 1.20 -13.45 3.86
C ILE A 39 1.14 -12.42 2.73
N LEU A 40 -0.04 -12.04 2.24
CA LEU A 40 -0.18 -11.08 1.13
C LEU A 40 0.15 -9.64 1.53
N HIS A 41 0.19 -9.30 2.82
CA HIS A 41 0.59 -7.96 3.25
C HIS A 41 2.04 -7.64 2.88
N LEU A 42 2.95 -8.62 2.97
CA LEU A 42 4.35 -8.40 2.64
C LEU A 42 4.55 -8.06 1.15
N PRO A 43 4.06 -8.86 0.18
CA PRO A 43 4.08 -8.50 -1.24
C PRO A 43 3.40 -7.16 -1.55
N ASN A 44 2.27 -6.85 -0.91
CA ASN A 44 1.58 -5.57 -1.14
C ASN A 44 2.42 -4.38 -0.67
N PHE A 45 3.05 -4.50 0.49
CA PHE A 45 3.93 -3.48 1.03
C PHE A 45 5.17 -3.29 0.15
N THR A 46 5.86 -4.39 -0.19
CA THR A 46 7.06 -4.32 -1.03
C THR A 46 6.75 -3.78 -2.42
N PHE A 47 5.61 -4.14 -3.01
CA PHE A 47 5.17 -3.61 -4.29
C PHE A 47 4.88 -2.10 -4.23
N SER A 48 4.19 -1.65 -3.19
CA SER A 48 3.91 -0.22 -2.98
C SER A 48 5.20 0.58 -2.77
N TRP A 49 6.12 0.03 -1.98
CA TRP A 49 7.44 0.62 -1.73
C TRP A 49 8.27 0.72 -3.01
N LEU A 50 8.28 -0.32 -3.84
CA LEU A 50 8.94 -0.30 -5.15
C LEU A 50 8.33 0.77 -6.08
N MET A 51 7.02 0.95 -6.03
CA MET A 51 6.31 1.97 -6.81
C MET A 51 6.53 3.41 -6.32
N TYR A 52 7.11 3.60 -5.13
CA TYR A 52 7.74 4.87 -4.76
C TYR A 52 9.16 4.97 -5.34
N GLY A 53 9.99 3.94 -5.14
CA GLY A 53 11.40 3.96 -5.48
C GLY A 53 11.66 4.15 -6.98
N LEU A 54 10.92 3.45 -7.84
CA LEU A 54 11.13 3.49 -9.30
C LEU A 54 10.87 4.88 -9.90
N PRO A 55 9.70 5.53 -9.70
CA PRO A 55 9.48 6.89 -10.18
C PRO A 55 10.47 7.89 -9.58
N TYR A 56 10.88 7.70 -8.32
CA TYR A 56 11.86 8.59 -7.70
C TYR A 56 13.23 8.50 -8.40
N ILE A 57 13.71 7.29 -8.71
CA ILE A 57 14.95 7.07 -9.44
C ILE A 57 14.86 7.67 -10.85
N VAL A 58 13.73 7.50 -11.54
CA VAL A 58 13.54 8.09 -12.88
C VAL A 58 13.55 9.62 -12.82
N LEU A 59 12.73 10.22 -11.94
CA LEU A 59 12.55 11.67 -11.89
C LEU A 59 13.77 12.39 -11.31
N ARG A 60 14.27 11.95 -10.14
CA ARG A 60 15.41 12.62 -9.50
C ARG A 60 16.74 12.11 -10.03
N GLY A 61 16.87 10.80 -10.21
CA GLY A 61 18.12 10.17 -10.62
C GLY A 61 18.49 10.44 -12.06
N PHE A 62 17.62 10.07 -13.00
CA PHE A 62 17.88 10.20 -14.44
C PHE A 62 17.52 11.59 -14.98
N ILE A 63 16.28 12.03 -14.81
CA ILE A 63 15.82 13.32 -15.37
C ILE A 63 16.46 14.50 -14.62
N GLY A 64 16.52 14.40 -13.30
CA GLY A 64 17.12 15.43 -12.43
C GLY A 64 18.64 15.38 -12.34
N GLY A 65 19.31 14.42 -13.00
CA GLY A 65 20.78 14.33 -13.03
C GLY A 65 21.46 13.87 -11.74
N ALA A 66 20.72 13.59 -10.65
CA ALA A 66 21.30 13.30 -9.34
C ALA A 66 22.20 12.04 -9.32
N ILE A 67 22.03 11.11 -10.27
CA ILE A 67 22.94 9.96 -10.39
C ILE A 67 24.36 10.41 -10.76
N PHE A 68 24.49 11.43 -11.61
CA PHE A 68 25.80 11.93 -12.06
C PHE A 68 26.43 12.88 -11.05
N GLU A 69 25.61 13.65 -10.32
CA GLU A 69 26.07 14.63 -9.34
C GLU A 69 26.33 14.02 -7.96
N GLU A 70 25.39 13.21 -7.46
CA GLU A 70 25.38 12.70 -6.08
C GLU A 70 25.72 11.19 -6.00
N GLY A 71 25.67 10.49 -7.13
CA GLY A 71 26.00 9.06 -7.24
C GLY A 71 24.82 8.12 -6.97
N TRP A 72 24.98 6.86 -7.41
CA TRP A 72 23.95 5.82 -7.30
C TRP A 72 23.49 5.54 -5.87
N LEU A 73 24.44 5.44 -4.93
CA LEU A 73 24.14 5.09 -3.54
C LEU A 73 23.23 6.14 -2.89
N PHE A 74 23.50 7.42 -3.16
CA PHE A 74 22.71 8.52 -2.64
C PHE A 74 21.26 8.47 -3.15
N VAL A 75 21.07 8.25 -4.46
CA VAL A 75 19.74 8.17 -5.08
C VAL A 75 18.97 6.96 -4.55
N LEU A 76 19.60 5.80 -4.44
CA LEU A 76 18.98 4.58 -3.91
C LEU A 76 18.61 4.73 -2.42
N TYR A 77 19.47 5.36 -1.62
CA TYR A 77 19.17 5.65 -0.21
C TYR A 77 17.88 6.48 -0.10
N HIS A 78 17.74 7.52 -0.91
CA HIS A 78 16.54 8.35 -0.88
C HIS A 78 15.31 7.71 -1.53
N ALA A 79 15.50 6.84 -2.51
CA ALA A 79 14.42 6.12 -3.16
C ALA A 79 13.80 5.06 -2.23
N PHE A 80 14.63 4.37 -1.42
CA PHE A 80 14.20 3.20 -0.66
C PHE A 80 14.22 3.41 0.85
N LEU A 81 15.30 3.95 1.42
CA LEU A 81 15.43 4.02 2.89
C LEU A 81 14.71 5.23 3.50
N VAL A 82 14.83 6.41 2.88
CA VAL A 82 14.17 7.64 3.36
C VAL A 82 12.64 7.53 3.48
N PRO A 83 11.89 6.90 2.55
CA PRO A 83 10.43 6.80 2.68
C PRO A 83 9.96 5.76 3.70
N LEU A 84 10.79 4.76 4.07
CA LEU A 84 10.36 3.65 4.93
C LEU A 84 9.75 4.09 6.28
N PRO A 85 10.35 5.02 7.03
CA PRO A 85 9.79 5.48 8.32
C PRO A 85 8.37 6.04 8.20
N ILE A 86 7.98 6.53 7.03
CA ILE A 86 6.64 7.06 6.76
C ILE A 86 5.75 5.96 6.16
N LEU A 87 6.28 5.18 5.23
CA LEU A 87 5.51 4.19 4.47
C LEU A 87 5.06 3.01 5.35
N ILE A 88 5.88 2.58 6.32
CA ILE A 88 5.52 1.54 7.30
C ILE A 88 4.29 1.93 8.14
N PRO A 89 4.28 3.05 8.89
CA PRO A 89 3.12 3.40 9.70
C PRO A 89 1.88 3.71 8.84
N VAL A 90 2.05 4.34 7.67
CA VAL A 90 0.93 4.57 6.74
C VAL A 90 0.32 3.23 6.31
N TYR A 91 1.13 2.24 5.96
CA TYR A 91 0.61 0.92 5.60
C TYR A 91 -0.08 0.22 6.78
N LEU A 92 0.54 0.26 7.97
CA LEU A 92 0.00 -0.36 9.19
C LEU A 92 -1.34 0.25 9.61
N ILE A 93 -1.57 1.53 9.35
CA ILE A 93 -2.85 2.21 9.62
C ILE A 93 -3.86 1.94 8.51
N THR A 94 -3.45 2.07 7.24
CA THR A 94 -4.37 1.95 6.11
C THR A 94 -4.88 0.52 5.91
N ALA A 95 -4.03 -0.50 6.02
CA ALA A 95 -4.42 -1.90 5.82
C ALA A 95 -5.61 -2.35 6.70
N PRO A 96 -5.61 -2.18 8.04
CA PRO A 96 -6.75 -2.56 8.88
C PRO A 96 -7.98 -1.68 8.64
N LEU A 97 -7.81 -0.37 8.37
CA LEU A 97 -8.92 0.51 8.03
C LEU A 97 -9.61 0.05 6.75
N PHE A 98 -8.84 -0.29 5.72
CA PHE A 98 -9.35 -0.78 4.43
C PHE A 98 -10.07 -2.11 4.59
N HIS A 99 -9.49 -3.04 5.34
CA HIS A 99 -10.11 -4.33 5.63
C HIS A 99 -11.44 -4.15 6.38
N ARG A 100 -11.50 -3.28 7.40
CA ARG A 100 -12.75 -2.97 8.14
C ARG A 100 -13.79 -2.27 7.26
N ALA A 101 -13.38 -1.34 6.42
CA ALA A 101 -14.27 -0.60 5.53
C ALA A 101 -14.93 -1.54 4.51
N LEU A 102 -14.14 -2.44 3.92
CA LEU A 102 -14.59 -3.38 2.90
C LEU A 102 -15.18 -4.67 3.47
N LYS A 103 -15.05 -4.98 4.76
CA LYS A 103 -15.71 -6.17 5.34
C LYS A 103 -17.23 -5.99 5.29
N ARG A 104 -17.91 -6.88 4.54
CA ARG A 104 -19.37 -6.81 4.28
C ARG A 104 -20.19 -7.45 5.40
N TYR A 105 -19.60 -8.36 6.17
CA TYR A 105 -20.25 -9.09 7.26
C TYR A 105 -19.66 -8.66 8.60
N VAL A 106 -20.52 -8.14 9.48
CA VAL A 106 -20.16 -7.83 10.87
C VAL A 106 -20.92 -8.83 11.74
N ALA A 107 -20.20 -9.74 12.37
CA ALA A 107 -20.76 -10.55 13.45
C ALA A 107 -20.89 -9.66 14.69
N VAL A 108 -22.08 -9.63 15.28
CA VAL A 108 -22.34 -8.87 16.51
C VAL A 108 -22.01 -9.78 17.69
N GLU A 109 -21.10 -9.35 18.56
CA GLU A 109 -20.78 -10.10 19.79
C GLU A 109 -22.05 -10.28 20.62
N GLY A 110 -22.35 -11.53 21.00
CA GLY A 110 -23.56 -11.90 21.74
C GLY A 110 -24.80 -12.21 20.88
N SER A 111 -24.67 -12.22 19.56
CA SER A 111 -25.76 -12.53 18.62
C SER A 111 -25.33 -13.59 17.61
N ASN A 112 -26.18 -14.58 17.37
CA ASN A 112 -25.97 -15.60 16.33
C ASN A 112 -26.40 -15.09 14.93
N VAL A 113 -26.57 -13.77 14.76
CA VAL A 113 -27.07 -13.14 13.54
C VAL A 113 -25.93 -12.44 12.82
N ILE A 114 -25.66 -12.85 11.58
CA ILE A 114 -24.70 -12.21 10.69
C ILE A 114 -25.42 -11.09 9.94
N TYR A 115 -25.08 -9.83 10.22
CA TYR A 115 -25.62 -8.70 9.46
C TYR A 115 -24.85 -8.50 8.17
N ILE A 116 -25.56 -8.53 7.04
CA ILE A 116 -25.03 -8.10 5.75
C ILE A 116 -25.13 -6.57 5.71
N LYS A 117 -24.01 -5.87 5.61
CA LYS A 117 -24.03 -4.40 5.35
C LYS A 117 -24.96 -4.12 4.16
N ARG A 118 -25.94 -3.24 4.39
CA ARG A 118 -26.93 -2.84 3.39
C ARG A 118 -26.18 -2.31 2.16
N LYS A 119 -26.51 -2.83 0.97
CA LYS A 119 -25.92 -2.39 -0.30
C LYS A 119 -26.46 -0.98 -0.56
N LEU A 120 -25.63 0.06 -0.41
CA LEU A 120 -25.96 1.40 -0.91
C LEU A 120 -25.88 1.31 -2.44
N TYR A 121 -27.05 1.37 -3.07
CA TYR A 121 -27.20 1.55 -4.51
C TYR A 121 -26.93 3.00 -4.87
#